data_AF-A0A816EAG5-F1
#
_entry.id   AF-A0A816EAG5-F1
#
_cell.length_a   1.000
_cell.length_b   1.000
_cell.length_c   1.000
_cell.angle_alpha   90.00
_cell.angle_beta   90.00
_cell.angle_gamma   90.00
#
_symmetry.space_group_name_H-M   'P 1'
#
loop_
_entity.id
_entity.type
_entity.pdbx_description
1 polymer ?
#
loop_
_entity_poly.entity_id
_entity_poly.type
_entity_poly.pdbx_seq_one_letter_code
_entity_poly.pdbx_strand_id
1 'polypeptide(L)' 'VCNSRALRADMIIGTFKVDLGFVYAQLKHSVIRKWLLLANDDDRTASAKGYLKVSINILGSGDEAP' A
#
# COMPACT_ATOMS: atom_id res chain seq x y z
N VAL A 1 -12.03 25.17 21.00
CA VAL A 1 -12.04 23.75 20.59
C VAL A 1 -10.94 23.55 19.55
N CYS A 2 -9.90 22.78 19.84
CA CYS A 2 -8.86 22.45 18.86
C CYS A 2 -9.44 21.45 17.86
N ASN A 3 -9.77 21.92 16.65
CA ASN A 3 -10.35 21.09 15.62
C ASN A 3 -9.25 20.32 14.88
N SER A 4 -8.82 19.20 15.44
CA SER A 4 -7.75 18.35 14.88
C SER A 4 -8.04 17.84 13.47
N ARG A 5 -9.32 17.82 13.03
CA ARG A 5 -9.71 17.49 11.65
C ARG A 5 -9.19 18.49 10.63
N ALA A 6 -9.21 19.80 10.93
CA ALA A 6 -8.77 20.82 9.98
C ALA A 6 -7.24 20.82 9.76
N LEU A 7 -6.48 20.48 10.81
CA LEU A 7 -5.01 20.44 10.76
C LEU A 7 -4.46 19.13 10.15
N ARG A 8 -5.27 18.07 10.06
CA ARG A 8 -4.84 16.73 9.63
C ARG A 8 -5.55 16.22 8.38
N ALA A 9 -6.47 17.00 7.79
CA ALA A 9 -7.26 16.55 6.63
C ALA A 9 -6.36 16.06 5.49
N ASP A 10 -5.23 16.74 5.27
CA ASP A 10 -4.30 16.45 4.18
C ASP A 10 -2.98 15.82 4.65
N MET A 11 -2.93 15.30 5.88
CA MET A 11 -1.68 14.73 6.43
C MET A 11 -1.48 13.27 5.98
N ILE A 12 -0.33 12.98 5.38
CA ILE A 12 0.08 11.63 5.01
C ILE A 12 0.39 10.83 6.29
N ILE A 13 -0.30 9.70 6.49
CA ILE A 13 -0.11 8.80 7.65
C ILE A 13 1.15 7.93 7.48
N GLY A 14 1.44 7.54 6.24
CA GLY A 14 2.58 6.71 5.87
C GLY A 14 2.48 6.28 4.41
N THR A 15 3.59 5.76 3.90
CA THR A 15 3.75 5.33 2.52
C THR A 15 4.10 3.86 2.46
N PHE A 16 3.79 3.21 1.34
CA PHE A 16 4.29 1.89 1.01
C PHE A 16 4.73 1.87 -0.45
N LYS A 17 5.71 1.03 -0.78
CA LYS A 17 6.17 0.78 -2.15
C LYS A 17 6.01 -0.71 -2.42
N VAL A 18 5.50 -1.06 -3.60
CA VAL A 18 5.32 -2.46 -4.02
C VAL A 18 5.83 -2.60 -5.45
N ASP A 19 6.58 -3.68 -5.71
CA ASP A 19 7.00 -4.03 -7.06
C ASP A 19 5.85 -4.71 -7.80
N LEU A 20 5.47 -4.12 -8.94
CA LEU A 20 4.41 -4.64 -9.80
C LEU A 20 4.82 -5.96 -10.46
N GLY A 21 6.10 -6.14 -10.78
CA GLY A 21 6.62 -7.40 -11.33
C GLY A 21 6.45 -8.55 -10.35
N PHE A 22 6.69 -8.30 -9.07
CA PHE A 22 6.44 -9.27 -8.00
C PHE A 22 4.97 -9.69 -7.92
N VAL A 23 4.03 -8.73 -7.95
CA VAL A 23 2.59 -9.02 -7.89
C VAL A 23 2.14 -9.78 -9.14
N TYR A 24 2.64 -9.39 -10.32
CA TYR A 24 2.35 -10.07 -11.57
C TYR A 24 2.86 -11.50 -11.60
N ALA A 25 4.01 -11.79 -10.98
CA ALA A 25 4.55 -13.14 -10.88
C ALA A 25 3.77 -14.06 -9.92
N GLN A 26 2.83 -13.52 -9.12
CA GLN A 26 1.98 -14.35 -8.27
C GLN A 26 0.93 -15.11 -9.07
N LEU A 27 0.37 -16.14 -8.43
CA LEU A 27 -0.74 -16.90 -8.99
C LEU A 27 -1.91 -15.95 -9.35
N LYS A 28 -2.40 -16.06 -10.59
CA LYS A 28 -3.44 -15.19 -11.17
C LYS A 28 -3.08 -13.70 -11.21
N HIS A 29 -1.79 -13.37 -11.14
CA HIS A 29 -1.32 -11.97 -11.10
C HIS A 29 -1.91 -11.18 -9.92
N SER A 30 -2.14 -11.89 -8.80
CA SER A 30 -2.92 -11.40 -7.67
C SER A 30 -2.23 -11.59 -6.33
N VAL A 31 -2.32 -10.56 -5.50
CA VAL A 31 -2.04 -10.61 -4.06
C VAL A 31 -3.35 -10.34 -3.33
N ILE A 32 -3.80 -11.26 -2.48
CA ILE A 32 -5.12 -11.18 -1.84
C ILE A 32 -4.97 -11.09 -0.32
N ARG A 33 -5.61 -10.09 0.28
CA ARG A 33 -5.75 -9.91 1.74
C ARG A 33 -4.42 -9.96 2.51
N LYS A 34 -3.35 -9.42 1.92
CA LYS A 34 -2.05 -9.32 2.57
C LYS A 34 -1.93 -8.01 3.34
N TRP A 35 -1.18 -8.03 4.43
CA TRP A 35 -0.84 -6.85 5.21
C TRP A 35 0.43 -6.23 4.68
N LEU A 36 0.40 -4.93 4.39
CA LEU A 36 1.55 -4.12 4.00
C LEU A 36 1.90 -3.17 5.15
N LEU A 37 3.19 -2.96 5.37
CA LEU A 37 3.69 -2.01 6.34
C LEU A 37 3.57 -0.58 5.77
N LEU A 38 3.01 0.33 6.54
CA LEU A 38 3.08 1.77 6.30
C LEU A 38 4.30 2.34 7.03
N ALA A 39 5.19 2.97 6.28
CA ALA A 39 6.39 3.62 6.80
C ALA A 39 6.57 5.02 6.21
N ASN A 40 7.31 5.88 6.90
CA ASN A 40 7.68 7.19 6.36
C ASN A 40 8.98 7.08 5.58
N ASP A 41 9.00 7.57 4.35
CA ASP A 41 10.22 7.56 3.49
C ASP A 41 11.34 8.43 4.06
N ASP A 42 10.98 9.40 4.92
CA ASP A 42 11.90 10.37 5.55
C ASP A 42 12.54 9.85 6.85
N ASP A 43 12.01 8.75 7.42
CA ASP A 43 12.56 8.13 8.63
C ASP A 43 13.61 7.07 8.24
N ARG A 44 14.90 7.37 8.48
CA ARG A 44 16.03 6.42 8.27
C ARG A 44 15.90 5.12 9.07
N THR A 45 15.00 5.10 10.06
CA THR A 45 14.69 3.96 10.93
C THR A 45 13.48 3.15 10.49
N ALA A 46 12.80 3.55 9.39
CA ALA A 46 11.60 2.89 8.86
C ALA A 46 10.57 2.54 9.96
N SER A 47 10.38 3.44 10.94
CA SER A 47 9.49 3.19 12.06
C SER A 47 8.07 2.91 11.57
N ALA A 48 7.57 1.71 11.87
CA ALA A 48 6.24 1.27 11.51
C ALA A 48 5.17 2.27 11.98
N LYS A 49 4.42 2.86 11.04
CA LYS A 49 3.29 3.75 11.35
C LYS A 49 1.97 2.99 11.42
N GLY A 50 1.90 1.82 10.79
CA GLY A 50 0.73 0.94 10.82
C GLY A 50 0.79 -0.15 9.76
N TYR A 51 -0.28 -0.92 9.63
CA TYR A 51 -0.43 -1.94 8.60
C TYR A 51 -1.71 -1.70 7.80
N LEU A 52 -1.62 -1.90 6.48
CA LEU A 52 -2.74 -1.79 5.56
C LEU A 52 -3.04 -3.16 4.95
N LYS A 53 -4.29 -3.62 5.06
CA LYS A 53 -4.73 -4.86 4.40
C LYS A 53 -5.16 -4.54 2.98
N VAL A 54 -4.51 -5.15 2.00
CA VAL A 54 -4.77 -4.89 0.58
C VAL A 54 -5.03 -6.17 -0.20
N SER A 55 -5.74 -6.00 -1.31
CA SER A 55 -5.77 -6.94 -2.42
C SER A 55 -5.39 -6.18 -3.69
N ILE A 56 -4.45 -6.72 -4.48
CA ILE A 56 -3.91 -6.09 -5.69
C ILE A 56 -3.96 -7.14 -6.80
N ASN A 57 -4.51 -6.77 -7.96
CA ASN A 57 -4.49 -7.59 -9.16
C ASN A 57 -3.88 -6.76 -10.28
N ILE A 58 -3.01 -7.37 -11.08
CA ILE A 58 -2.38 -6.72 -12.23
C ILE A 58 -2.81 -7.47 -13.49
N LEU A 59 -3.19 -6.72 -14.51
CA LEU A 59 -3.58 -7.27 -15.80
C LEU A 59 -2.63 -6.77 -16.88
N GLY A 60 -1.98 -7.71 -17.56
CA GLY A 60 -1.22 -7.47 -18.78
C GLY A 60 -2.10 -7.65 -20.02
N SER A 61 -1.54 -7.32 -21.18
CA SER A 61 -2.22 -7.53 -22.45
C SER A 61 -2.37 -9.02 -22.74
N GLY A 62 -3.62 -9.48 -22.90
CA GLY A 62 -3.94 -10.89 -23.15
C GLY A 62 -4.28 -11.70 -21.90
N ASP A 63 -4.18 -11.11 -20.71
CA ASP A 63 -4.57 -11.78 -19.46
C ASP A 63 -6.10 -11.74 -19.27
N GLU A 64 -6.64 -12.83 -18.73
CA GLU A 64 -8.05 -12.90 -18.34
C GLU A 64 -8.25 -12.19 -16.99
N ALA A 65 -9.23 -11.27 -16.94
CA ALA A 65 -9.51 -10.50 -15.73
C ALA A 65 -10.08 -11.39 -14.60
N PRO A 66 -9.57 -11.28 -13.35
CA PRO A 66 -10.05 -12.06 -12.20
C PRO A 66 -11.36 -11.57 -11.61
#